data_AF-A0AAD5RZK0-F1
#
_entry.id   AF-A0AAD5RZK0-F1
#
_cell.length_a   1.000
_cell.length_b   1.000
_cell.length_c   1.000
_cell.angle_alpha   90.00
_cell.angle_beta   90.00
_cell.angle_gamma   90.00
#
_symmetry.space_group_name_H-M   'P 1'
#
loop_
_entity.id
_entity.type
_entity.pdbx_description
1 polymer ?
#
loop_
_entity_poly.entity_id
_entity_poly.type
_entity_poly.pdbx_seq_one_letter_code
_entity_poly.pdbx_strand_id
1 'polypeptide(L)'
;MAVGMLDQDVNDKLSMSVPQLYKKGIRQTLFTMERFWLYNGIGIFQSLICYYFARWAFADGVIGTEGWSTGLTEIGTTIAFGAVFVVNIFAALNTYSWTWIVQFALWASLGIWTVYAILYSLSWVNPTFGQATILYKGAVFYAVVVVTVFTSLLPRVAGKAWQQM
;
A
#
# COMPACT_ATOMS: atom_id res chain seq x y z
N MET A 1 -10.40 5.28 5.75
CA MET A 1 -11.48 6.06 6.42
C MET A 1 -11.01 7.43 6.86
N ALA A 2 -9.91 7.57 7.62
CA ALA A 2 -9.41 8.86 8.10
C ALA A 2 -9.28 9.92 6.99
N VAL A 3 -8.70 9.56 5.83
CA VAL A 3 -8.61 10.45 4.66
C VAL A 3 -9.99 10.94 4.22
N GLY A 4 -10.98 10.06 4.04
CA GLY A 4 -12.32 10.48 3.59
C GLY A 4 -13.08 11.39 4.55
N MET A 5 -12.76 11.35 5.86
CA MET A 5 -13.46 12.13 6.89
C MET A 5 -12.75 13.44 7.23
N LEU A 6 -11.41 13.47 7.17
CA LEU A 6 -10.58 14.55 7.71
C LEU A 6 -9.72 15.24 6.65
N ASP A 7 -9.69 14.74 5.41
CA ASP A 7 -8.93 15.36 4.34
C ASP A 7 -9.64 16.63 3.85
N GLN A 8 -8.89 17.73 3.82
CA GLN A 8 -9.34 19.04 3.36
C GLN A 8 -8.36 19.50 2.29
N ASP A 9 -8.87 19.87 1.12
CA ASP A 9 -8.04 20.38 0.02
C ASP A 9 -7.52 21.79 0.32
N VAL A 10 -8.37 22.63 0.93
CA VAL A 10 -8.05 24.00 1.35
C VAL A 10 -8.63 24.30 2.73
N ASN A 11 -8.03 25.27 3.41
CA ASN A 11 -8.53 25.73 4.71
C ASN A 11 -9.89 26.44 4.57
N ASP A 12 -10.67 26.44 5.65
CA ASP A 12 -12.03 27.01 5.75
C ASP A 12 -12.13 28.47 5.24
N LYS A 13 -11.23 29.34 5.70
CA LYS A 13 -11.16 30.76 5.30
C LYS A 13 -10.87 30.92 3.82
N LEU A 14 -9.97 30.08 3.28
CA LEU A 14 -9.59 30.14 1.88
C LEU A 14 -10.75 29.68 0.98
N SER A 15 -11.45 28.62 1.40
CA SER A 15 -12.65 28.09 0.73
C SER A 15 -13.75 29.14 0.58
N MET A 16 -13.97 29.95 1.63
CA MET A 16 -14.93 31.07 1.58
C MET A 16 -14.44 32.25 0.73
N SER A 17 -13.14 32.54 0.75
CA SER A 17 -12.56 33.68 0.00
C SER A 17 -12.49 33.44 -1.51
N VAL A 18 -12.39 32.18 -1.96
CA VAL A 18 -12.26 31.79 -3.38
C VAL A 18 -13.43 30.87 -3.78
N PRO A 19 -14.66 31.40 -3.92
CA PRO A 19 -15.83 30.59 -4.25
C PRO A 19 -15.75 29.92 -5.63
N GLN A 20 -14.82 30.35 -6.49
CA GLN A 20 -14.59 29.71 -7.79
C GLN A 20 -14.14 28.25 -7.67
N LEU A 21 -13.55 27.83 -6.53
CA LEU A 21 -13.17 26.42 -6.28
C LEU A 21 -14.38 25.48 -6.34
N TYR A 22 -15.57 25.94 -5.94
CA TYR A 22 -16.80 25.17 -5.95
C TYR A 22 -17.26 24.78 -7.37
N LYS A 23 -16.86 25.53 -8.41
CA LYS A 23 -17.20 25.23 -9.81
C LYS A 23 -16.73 23.84 -10.24
N LYS A 24 -15.66 23.29 -9.64
CA LYS A 24 -15.18 21.92 -9.91
C LYS A 24 -16.22 20.87 -9.56
N GLY A 25 -16.99 21.09 -8.49
CA GLY A 25 -18.08 20.22 -8.03
C GLY A 25 -19.29 20.30 -8.96
N ILE A 26 -19.72 21.52 -9.33
CA ILE A 26 -20.84 21.73 -10.28
C ILE A 26 -20.55 21.05 -11.63
N ARG A 27 -19.31 21.14 -12.11
CA ARG A 27 -18.88 20.50 -13.36
C ARG A 27 -18.61 18.99 -13.23
N GLN A 28 -18.80 18.40 -12.05
CA GLN A 28 -18.55 16.98 -11.74
C GLN A 28 -17.17 16.47 -12.16
N THR A 29 -16.17 17.35 -12.18
CA THR A 29 -14.82 17.01 -12.67
C THR A 29 -14.03 16.11 -11.73
N LEU A 30 -14.44 16.01 -10.47
CA LEU A 30 -13.74 15.23 -9.44
C LEU A 30 -14.02 13.73 -9.56
N PHE A 31 -15.28 13.36 -9.80
CA PHE A 31 -15.74 11.98 -9.91
C PHE A 31 -16.33 11.73 -11.30
N THR A 32 -15.52 11.17 -12.19
CA THR A 32 -15.91 10.78 -13.54
C THR A 32 -15.68 9.27 -13.74
N MET A 33 -16.43 8.66 -14.66
CA MET A 33 -16.26 7.23 -14.97
C MET A 33 -14.87 6.90 -15.52
N GLU A 34 -14.27 7.83 -16.28
CA GLU A 34 -12.88 7.68 -16.74
C GLU A 34 -11.92 7.56 -15.56
N ARG A 35 -12.06 8.41 -14.53
CA ARG A 35 -11.23 8.35 -13.32
C ARG A 35 -11.46 7.03 -12.58
N PHE A 36 -12.70 6.59 -12.45
CA PHE A 36 -13.02 5.32 -11.82
C PHE A 36 -12.30 4.14 -12.50
N TRP A 37 -12.40 4.03 -13.83
CA TRP A 37 -11.73 2.97 -14.57
C TRP A 37 -10.21 3.09 -14.55
N LEU A 38 -9.68 4.32 -14.57
CA LEU A 38 -8.25 4.57 -14.40
C LEU A 38 -7.73 4.04 -13.05
N TYR A 39 -8.41 4.34 -11.94
CA TYR A 39 -8.01 3.84 -10.61
C TYR A 39 -8.16 2.31 -10.51
N ASN A 40 -9.17 1.71 -11.14
CA ASN A 40 -9.29 0.24 -11.22
C ASN A 40 -8.13 -0.37 -12.01
N GLY A 41 -7.76 0.21 -13.16
CA GLY A 41 -6.61 -0.25 -13.95
C GLY A 41 -5.29 -0.17 -13.18
N ILE A 42 -5.08 0.92 -12.43
CA ILE A 42 -3.92 1.07 -11.53
C ILE A 42 -3.95 -0.02 -10.44
N GLY A 43 -5.12 -0.30 -9.85
CA GLY A 43 -5.26 -1.36 -8.85
C GLY A 43 -4.91 -2.75 -9.38
N ILE A 44 -5.35 -3.08 -10.61
CA ILE A 44 -5.00 -4.34 -11.30
C ILE A 44 -3.49 -4.41 -11.54
N PHE A 45 -2.87 -3.32 -12.01
CA PHE A 45 -1.43 -3.27 -12.20
C PHE A 45 -0.65 -3.49 -10.89
N GLN A 46 -1.07 -2.83 -9.81
CA GLN A 46 -0.46 -2.97 -8.49
C GLN A 46 -0.60 -4.39 -7.93
N SER A 47 -1.74 -5.05 -8.14
CA SER A 47 -1.96 -6.43 -7.68
C SER A 47 -1.09 -7.42 -8.44
N LEU A 48 -0.93 -7.25 -9.76
CA LEU A 48 -0.03 -8.06 -10.58
C LEU A 48 1.42 -7.92 -10.11
N ILE A 49 1.88 -6.69 -9.82
CA ILE A 49 3.23 -6.47 -9.29
C ILE A 49 3.43 -7.17 -7.95
N CYS A 50 2.50 -6.99 -7.01
CA CYS A 50 2.57 -7.65 -5.70
C CYS A 50 2.70 -9.18 -5.83
N TYR A 51 1.92 -9.78 -6.74
CA TYR A 51 1.95 -11.21 -6.97
C TYR A 51 3.23 -11.70 -7.65
N TYR A 52 3.59 -11.13 -8.81
CA TYR A 52 4.70 -11.64 -9.62
C TYR A 52 6.06 -11.40 -8.95
N PHE A 53 6.26 -10.26 -8.27
CA PHE A 53 7.54 -9.99 -7.60
C PHE A 53 7.79 -10.97 -6.46
N ALA A 54 6.77 -11.24 -5.64
CA ALA A 54 6.87 -12.26 -4.60
C ALA A 54 7.08 -13.66 -5.21
N ARG A 55 6.37 -14.01 -6.29
CA ARG A 55 6.52 -15.32 -6.93
C ARG A 55 7.91 -15.52 -7.54
N TRP A 56 8.47 -14.50 -8.20
CA TRP A 56 9.80 -14.56 -8.80
C TRP A 56 10.89 -14.63 -7.75
N ALA A 57 10.78 -13.87 -6.67
CA ALA A 57 11.78 -13.88 -5.60
C ALA A 57 11.92 -15.23 -4.88
N PHE A 58 10.85 -16.04 -4.87
CA PHE A 58 10.85 -17.38 -4.29
C PHE A 58 10.65 -18.48 -5.36
N ALA A 59 11.03 -18.22 -6.61
CA ALA A 59 10.88 -19.18 -7.70
C ALA A 59 11.75 -20.43 -7.49
N ASP A 60 12.96 -20.25 -6.96
CA ASP A 60 13.93 -21.33 -6.71
C ASP A 60 13.55 -22.22 -5.52
N GLY A 61 12.45 -21.90 -4.83
CA GLY A 61 11.91 -22.72 -3.74
C GLY A 61 12.71 -22.70 -2.45
N VAL A 62 13.69 -21.80 -2.31
CA VAL A 62 14.54 -21.68 -1.11
C VAL A 62 14.35 -20.30 -0.44
N ILE A 63 14.18 -20.29 0.89
CA ILE A 63 14.09 -19.11 1.73
C ILE A 63 15.31 -19.03 2.64
N GLY A 64 16.01 -17.88 2.57
CA GLY A 64 17.12 -17.56 3.46
C GLY A 64 18.39 -18.36 3.18
N THR A 65 19.44 -18.09 3.96
CA THR A 65 20.74 -18.76 3.85
C THR A 65 20.75 -20.18 4.42
N GLU A 66 19.70 -20.55 5.17
CA GLU A 66 19.58 -21.84 5.84
C GLU A 66 18.92 -22.93 4.97
N GLY A 67 18.46 -22.59 3.75
CA GLY A 67 17.98 -23.60 2.80
C GLY A 67 16.53 -24.07 3.02
N TRP A 68 15.71 -23.32 3.76
CA TRP A 68 14.33 -23.72 4.03
C TRP A 68 13.47 -23.70 2.75
N SER A 69 12.59 -24.67 2.58
CA SER A 69 11.68 -24.71 1.41
C SER A 69 10.62 -23.61 1.49
N THR A 70 10.36 -22.92 0.38
CA THR A 70 9.26 -21.95 0.27
C THR A 70 7.93 -22.67 0.10
N GLY A 71 6.95 -22.37 0.96
CA GLY A 71 5.56 -22.78 0.81
C GLY A 71 4.64 -21.68 0.30
N LEU A 72 3.36 -22.03 0.12
CA LEU A 72 2.31 -21.10 -0.32
C LEU A 72 2.08 -19.98 0.71
N THR A 73 2.20 -20.31 1.99
CA THR A 73 1.98 -19.41 3.13
C THR A 73 3.03 -18.30 3.16
N GLU A 74 4.29 -18.57 2.82
CA GLU A 74 5.38 -17.58 2.89
C GLU A 74 5.28 -16.58 1.73
N ILE A 75 4.98 -17.09 0.54
CA ILE A 75 4.69 -16.26 -0.64
C ILE A 75 3.45 -15.41 -0.35
N GLY A 76 2.38 -16.01 0.18
CA GLY A 76 1.15 -15.32 0.55
C GLY A 76 1.38 -14.18 1.55
N THR A 77 2.15 -14.45 2.62
CA THR A 77 2.54 -13.42 3.59
C THR A 77 3.33 -12.30 2.93
N THR A 78 4.28 -12.60 2.05
CA THR A 78 5.06 -11.57 1.32
C THR A 78 4.18 -10.69 0.45
N ILE A 79 3.24 -11.29 -0.30
CA ILE A 79 2.26 -10.56 -1.12
C ILE A 79 1.40 -9.65 -0.22
N ALA A 80 0.92 -10.17 0.90
CA ALA A 80 0.07 -9.43 1.82
C ALA A 80 0.79 -8.21 2.42
N PHE A 81 2.04 -8.37 2.86
CA PHE A 81 2.87 -7.26 3.30
C PHE A 81 3.08 -6.23 2.20
N GLY A 82 3.46 -6.65 0.99
CA GLY A 82 3.57 -5.75 -0.16
C GLY A 82 2.29 -4.95 -0.39
N ALA A 83 1.15 -5.62 -0.48
CA ALA A 83 -0.15 -5.00 -0.72
C ALA A 83 -0.55 -3.99 0.37
N VAL A 84 -0.38 -4.33 1.65
CA VAL A 84 -0.71 -3.42 2.78
C VAL A 84 0.14 -2.15 2.72
N PHE A 85 1.44 -2.27 2.46
CA PHE A 85 2.32 -1.11 2.32
C PHE A 85 1.96 -0.27 1.10
N VAL A 86 1.70 -0.90 -0.06
CA VAL A 86 1.30 -0.20 -1.29
C VAL A 86 0.02 0.60 -1.08
N VAL A 87 -1.02 0.00 -0.51
CA VAL A 87 -2.30 0.70 -0.29
C VAL A 87 -2.16 1.86 0.71
N ASN A 88 -1.39 1.68 1.78
CA ASN A 88 -1.17 2.75 2.77
C ASN A 88 -0.38 3.92 2.17
N ILE A 89 0.70 3.66 1.44
CA ILE A 89 1.49 4.71 0.81
C ILE A 89 0.71 5.36 -0.33
N PHE A 90 -0.06 4.57 -1.10
CA PHE A 90 -0.96 5.10 -2.11
C PHE A 90 -1.99 6.05 -1.49
N ALA A 91 -2.59 5.69 -0.36
CA ALA A 91 -3.49 6.59 0.36
C ALA A 91 -2.77 7.87 0.80
N ALA A 92 -1.57 7.75 1.39
CA ALA A 92 -0.75 8.87 1.83
C ALA A 92 -0.38 9.83 0.68
N LEU A 93 -0.09 9.31 -0.52
CA LEU A 93 0.21 10.10 -1.71
C LEU A 93 -1.00 10.87 -2.26
N ASN A 94 -2.22 10.40 -1.98
CA ASN A 94 -3.45 11.02 -2.46
C ASN A 94 -4.10 11.96 -1.44
N THR A 95 -3.66 11.95 -0.18
CA THR A 95 -4.12 12.89 0.86
C THR A 95 -3.58 14.31 0.58
N TYR A 96 -4.42 15.32 0.76
CA TYR A 96 -4.03 16.74 0.65
C TYR A 96 -3.61 17.33 2.00
N SER A 97 -4.37 17.07 3.07
CA SER A 97 -4.12 17.58 4.41
C SER A 97 -3.42 16.55 5.29
N TRP A 98 -2.14 16.80 5.57
CA TRP A 98 -1.30 15.94 6.42
C TRP A 98 -1.52 16.22 7.92
N THR A 99 -2.73 15.98 8.41
CA THR A 99 -3.05 16.15 9.84
C THR A 99 -2.44 15.04 10.71
N TRP A 100 -2.20 15.32 11.98
CA TRP A 100 -1.64 14.36 12.93
C TRP A 100 -2.51 13.08 13.06
N ILE A 101 -3.84 13.20 12.91
CA ILE A 101 -4.76 12.06 12.97
C ILE A 101 -4.57 11.15 11.76
N VAL A 102 -4.43 11.73 10.55
CA VAL A 102 -4.20 10.94 9.33
C VAL A 102 -2.84 10.24 9.40
N GLN A 103 -1.81 10.94 9.90
CA GLN A 103 -0.50 10.34 10.13
C GLN A 103 -0.60 9.16 11.11
N PHE A 104 -1.22 9.38 12.27
CA PHE A 104 -1.43 8.33 13.27
C PHE A 104 -2.18 7.14 12.69
N ALA A 105 -3.25 7.35 11.92
CA ALA A 105 -4.01 6.28 11.30
C ALA A 105 -3.19 5.44 10.31
N LEU A 106 -2.34 6.09 9.49
CA LEU A 106 -1.45 5.40 8.54
C LEU A 106 -0.39 4.55 9.26
N TRP A 107 0.29 5.14 10.25
CA TRP A 107 1.31 4.42 11.03
C TRP A 107 0.70 3.31 11.88
N ALA A 108 -0.46 3.55 12.50
CA ALA A 108 -1.19 2.54 13.26
C ALA A 108 -1.63 1.38 12.37
N SER A 109 -2.10 1.64 11.15
CA SER A 109 -2.46 0.56 10.22
C SER A 109 -1.28 -0.35 9.90
N LEU A 110 -0.09 0.21 9.65
CA LEU A 110 1.12 -0.57 9.38
C LEU A 110 1.58 -1.33 10.63
N GLY A 111 1.59 -0.67 11.79
CA GLY A 111 2.01 -1.28 13.06
C GLY A 111 1.07 -2.40 13.53
N ILE A 112 -0.24 -2.21 13.43
CA ILE A 112 -1.23 -3.23 13.82
C ILE A 112 -1.09 -4.45 12.91
N TRP A 113 -0.95 -4.25 11.59
CA TRP A 113 -0.75 -5.35 10.64
C TRP A 113 0.52 -6.15 10.94
N THR A 114 1.65 -5.46 11.17
CA THR A 114 2.93 -6.14 11.45
C THR A 114 2.89 -6.91 12.77
N VAL A 115 2.37 -6.30 13.84
CA VAL A 115 2.21 -6.96 15.14
C VAL A 115 1.28 -8.16 15.03
N TYR A 116 0.14 -8.01 14.35
CA TYR A 116 -0.78 -9.12 14.10
C TYR A 116 -0.11 -10.28 13.36
N ALA A 117 0.59 -10.00 12.25
CA ALA A 117 1.24 -11.02 11.44
C ALA A 117 2.33 -11.78 12.22
N ILE A 118 3.06 -11.10 13.11
CA ILE A 118 4.02 -11.73 14.01
C ILE A 118 3.30 -12.61 15.03
N LEU A 119 2.36 -12.07 15.80
CA LEU A 119 1.65 -12.82 16.83
C LEU A 119 0.90 -14.03 16.26
N TYR A 120 0.30 -13.88 15.07
CA TYR A 120 -0.39 -14.96 14.38
C TYR A 120 0.56 -16.09 14.00
N SER A 121 1.80 -15.78 13.57
CA SER A 121 2.82 -16.79 13.24
C SER A 121 3.44 -17.54 14.43
N LEU A 122 3.15 -17.11 15.67
CA LEU A 122 3.68 -17.76 16.88
C LEU A 122 2.77 -18.88 17.41
N SER A 123 1.52 -18.94 16.98
CA SER A 123 0.59 -19.98 17.41
C SER A 123 0.70 -21.21 16.53
N TRP A 124 1.00 -22.35 17.15
CA TRP A 124 1.04 -23.69 16.55
C TRP A 124 -0.25 -24.15 15.83
N VAL A 125 -1.39 -23.53 16.12
CA VAL A 125 -2.68 -23.83 15.47
C VAL A 125 -2.76 -23.18 14.08
N ASN A 126 -1.96 -22.14 13.83
CA ASN A 126 -2.09 -21.34 12.63
C ASN A 126 -1.24 -21.90 11.48
N PRO A 127 -1.71 -21.84 10.22
CA PRO A 127 -0.96 -22.31 9.06
C PRO A 127 0.37 -21.58 8.83
N THR A 128 0.53 -20.38 9.39
CA THR A 128 1.74 -19.55 9.27
C THR A 128 2.73 -19.79 10.42
N PHE A 129 2.53 -20.84 11.22
CA PHE A 129 3.41 -21.16 12.34
C PHE A 129 4.87 -21.35 11.87
N GLY A 130 5.81 -20.72 12.58
CA GLY A 130 7.24 -20.80 12.26
C GLY A 130 7.72 -19.82 11.19
N GLN A 131 6.83 -19.03 10.58
CA GLN A 131 7.25 -17.97 9.65
C GLN A 131 8.12 -16.90 10.29
N ALA A 132 7.94 -16.64 11.60
CA ALA A 132 8.77 -15.67 12.32
C ALA A 132 10.26 -16.03 12.33
N THR A 133 10.60 -17.31 12.32
CA THR A 133 11.99 -17.78 12.31
C THR A 133 12.55 -17.92 10.90
N ILE A 134 11.71 -18.20 9.91
CA ILE A 134 12.12 -18.49 8.53
C ILE A 134 12.05 -17.24 7.65
N LEU A 135 10.86 -16.63 7.54
CA LEU A 135 10.58 -15.54 6.60
C LEU A 135 11.03 -14.18 7.14
N TYR A 136 10.66 -13.83 8.37
CA TYR A 136 10.93 -12.50 8.94
C TYR A 136 12.42 -12.27 9.27
N LYS A 137 13.24 -13.32 9.30
CA LYS A 137 14.71 -13.17 9.39
C LYS A 137 15.37 -12.95 8.03
N GLY A 138 14.70 -13.31 6.94
CA GLY A 138 15.27 -13.27 5.60
C GLY A 138 15.35 -11.85 5.05
N ALA A 139 16.55 -11.41 4.65
CA ALA A 139 16.73 -10.12 3.99
C ALA A 139 15.97 -10.02 2.64
N VAL A 140 15.81 -11.16 1.96
CA VAL A 140 15.07 -11.26 0.68
C VAL A 140 13.63 -10.82 0.86
N PHE A 141 12.96 -11.21 1.95
CA PHE A 141 11.58 -10.80 2.23
C PHE A 141 11.42 -9.28 2.24
N TYR A 142 12.26 -8.59 3.02
CA TYR A 142 12.22 -7.12 3.10
C TYR A 142 12.58 -6.46 1.77
N ALA A 143 13.61 -6.95 1.08
CA ALA A 143 14.01 -6.43 -0.22
C ALA A 143 12.86 -6.53 -1.24
N VAL A 144 12.16 -7.67 -1.28
CA VAL A 144 11.02 -7.88 -2.19
C VAL A 144 9.88 -6.95 -1.86
N VAL A 145 9.51 -6.79 -0.58
CA VAL A 145 8.46 -5.86 -0.17
C VAL A 145 8.81 -4.43 -0.59
N VAL A 146 10.04 -3.99 -0.33
CA VAL A 146 10.51 -2.65 -0.69
C VAL A 146 10.47 -2.44 -2.20
N VAL A 147 11.06 -3.36 -2.98
CA VAL A 147 11.07 -3.26 -4.45
C VAL A 147 9.65 -3.25 -5.00
N THR A 148 8.77 -4.12 -4.51
CA THR A 148 7.35 -4.19 -4.90
C THR A 148 6.64 -2.87 -4.63
N VAL A 149 6.88 -2.25 -3.47
CA VAL A 149 6.28 -0.95 -3.11
C VAL A 149 6.73 0.15 -4.06
N PHE A 150 8.03 0.23 -4.37
CA PHE A 150 8.52 1.24 -5.28
C PHE A 150 7.99 1.05 -6.70
N THR A 151 8.06 -0.17 -7.25
CA THR A 151 7.64 -0.45 -8.63
C THR A 151 6.15 -0.27 -8.84
N SER A 152 5.32 -0.67 -7.88
CA SER A 152 3.86 -0.53 -7.94
C SER A 152 3.37 0.92 -7.85
N LEU A 153 4.13 1.81 -7.21
CA LEU A 153 3.78 3.22 -7.04
C LEU A 153 4.36 4.14 -8.12
N LEU A 154 5.39 3.69 -8.84
CA LEU A 154 6.05 4.48 -9.90
C LEU A 154 5.08 5.13 -10.89
N PRO A 155 4.10 4.42 -11.49
CA PRO A 155 3.20 5.03 -12.46
C PRO A 155 2.36 6.16 -11.86
N ARG A 156 1.97 6.02 -10.59
CA ARG A 156 1.17 7.04 -9.90
C ARG A 156 1.98 8.28 -9.59
N VAL A 157 3.21 8.11 -9.11
CA VAL A 157 4.12 9.21 -8.80
C VAL A 157 4.49 9.97 -10.07
N ALA A 158 4.84 9.25 -11.14
CA ALA A 158 5.15 9.86 -12.44
C ALA A 158 3.94 10.61 -13.01
N GLY A 159 2.75 10.02 -12.96
CA GLY A 159 1.52 10.69 -13.43
C GLY A 159 1.17 11.94 -12.62
N LYS A 160 1.40 11.93 -11.30
CA LYS A 160 1.17 13.10 -10.45
C LYS A 160 2.20 14.20 -10.71
N ALA A 161 3.47 13.85 -10.89
CA ALA A 161 4.53 14.79 -11.22
C ALA A 161 4.28 15.48 -12.57
N TRP A 162 3.87 14.74 -13.60
CA TRP A 162 3.52 15.29 -14.91
C TRP A 162 2.35 16.28 -14.85
N GLN A 163 1.37 16.04 -13.98
CA GLN A 163 0.22 16.96 -13.82
C GLN A 163 0.56 18.26 -13.06
N GLN A 164 1.70 18.30 -12.39
CA GLN A 164 2.14 19.44 -11.58
C GLN A 164 3.16 20.35 -12.29
N MET A 165 3.73 19.90 -13.42
CA MET A 165 4.58 20.69 -14.32
C MET A 165 3.72 21.50 -15.30
#